data_AF-A0A084A9S2-F1
#
_entry.id   AF-A0A084A9S2-F1
#
_cell.length_a   1.000
_cell.length_b   1.000
_cell.length_c   1.000
_cell.angle_alpha   90.00
_cell.angle_beta   90.00
_cell.angle_gamma   90.00
#
_symmetry.space_group_name_H-M   'P 1'
#
loop_
_entity.id
_entity.type
_entity.pdbx_description
1 polymer ?
#
loop_
_entity_poly.entity_id
_entity_poly.type
_entity_poly.pdbx_seq_one_letter_code
_entity_poly.pdbx_strand_id
1 'polypeptide(L)' 'MTPKEQALNCISRGFSVIAGYPVGKSERAIIKGSSSGSLDEITVSAWFDEIPNRNIMINLRNSGLICIDLDQHQNGQN' A
#
# COMPACT_ATOMS: atom_id res chain seq x y z
N MET A 1 12.24 1.18 9.11
CA MET A 1 11.56 1.91 8.03
C MET A 1 10.10 2.07 8.43
N THR A 2 9.59 3.28 8.49
CA THR A 2 8.17 3.56 8.80
C THR A 2 7.28 3.25 7.60
N PRO A 3 5.96 3.08 7.79
CA PRO A 3 5.05 2.90 6.65
C PRO A 3 5.06 4.08 5.67
N LYS A 4 5.28 5.30 6.15
CA LYS A 4 5.48 6.47 5.28
C LYS A 4 6.73 6.32 4.42
N GLU A 5 7.87 6.00 5.01
CA GLU A 5 9.13 5.79 4.28
C GLU A 5 9.01 4.66 3.25
N GLN A 6 8.32 3.57 3.59
CA GLN A 6 8.05 2.47 2.67
C GLN A 6 7.16 2.90 1.50
N ALA A 7 6.10 3.68 1.77
CA ALA A 7 5.21 4.19 0.72
C ALA A 7 5.95 5.13 -0.25
N LEU A 8 6.80 6.02 0.28
CA LEU A 8 7.62 6.92 -0.53
C LEU A 8 8.65 6.15 -1.39
N ASN A 9 9.24 5.08 -0.85
CA ASN A 9 10.10 4.19 -1.63
C ASN A 9 9.34 3.38 -2.70
N CYS A 10 8.04 3.10 -2.50
CA CYS A 10 7.23 2.43 -3.54
C CYS A 10 6.96 3.36 -4.72
N ILE A 11 6.53 4.60 -4.46
CA ILE A 11 6.24 5.56 -5.54
C ILE A 11 7.50 5.99 -6.28
N SER A 12 8.66 6.08 -5.62
CA SER A 12 9.94 6.38 -6.29
C SER A 12 10.36 5.27 -7.26
N ARG A 13 9.79 4.07 -7.12
CA ARG A 13 9.98 2.92 -8.03
C ARG A 13 8.86 2.79 -9.08
N GLY A 14 7.94 3.75 -9.13
CA GLY A 14 6.80 3.73 -10.06
C GLY A 14 5.63 2.86 -9.63
N PHE A 15 5.57 2.44 -8.36
CA PHE A 15 4.44 1.66 -7.85
C PHE A 15 3.39 2.59 -7.25
N SER A 16 2.20 2.61 -7.84
CA SER A 16 1.08 3.44 -7.41
C SER A 16 0.56 2.95 -6.06
N VAL A 17 0.64 3.81 -5.04
CA VAL A 17 0.31 3.48 -3.65
C VAL A 17 -1.13 3.86 -3.34
N ILE A 18 -1.82 3.00 -2.60
CA ILE A 18 -3.11 3.24 -1.95
C ILE A 18 -2.87 3.23 -0.43
N ALA A 19 -3.33 4.27 0.26
CA ALA A 19 -3.31 4.30 1.72
C ALA A 19 -4.40 3.37 2.29
N GLY A 20 -3.98 2.24 2.83
CA GLY A 20 -4.85 1.23 3.43
C GLY A 20 -5.25 1.54 4.88
N TYR A 21 -5.88 0.57 5.53
CA TYR A 21 -6.28 0.66 6.93
C TYR A 21 -5.10 0.44 7.87
N PRO A 22 -5.08 1.08 9.04
CA PRO A 22 -4.25 0.59 10.14
C PRO A 22 -4.67 -0.84 10.53
N VAL A 23 -3.70 -1.64 10.98
CA VAL A 23 -3.92 -3.02 11.44
C VAL A 23 -5.06 -3.06 12.46
N GLY A 24 -6.02 -3.99 12.28
CA GLY A 24 -7.14 -4.21 13.20
C GLY A 24 -8.38 -3.32 13.00
N LYS A 25 -8.45 -2.51 11.93
CA LYS A 25 -9.64 -1.69 11.58
C LYS A 25 -10.30 -2.17 10.28
N SER A 26 -11.65 -2.21 10.24
CA SER A 26 -12.45 -2.79 9.15
C SER A 26 -12.57 -1.92 7.89
N GLU A 27 -12.82 -2.59 6.75
CA GLU A 27 -12.90 -2.18 5.33
C GLU A 27 -13.84 -1.00 4.94
N ARG A 28 -14.37 -0.20 5.86
CA ARG A 28 -15.37 0.85 5.54
C ARG A 28 -14.83 2.27 5.36
N ALA A 29 -13.55 2.49 5.60
CA ALA A 29 -12.91 3.81 5.58
C ALA A 29 -11.66 3.92 4.68
N ILE A 30 -11.72 3.42 3.43
CA ILE A 30 -10.78 3.90 2.40
C ILE A 30 -11.05 5.41 2.42
N ILE A 31 -10.05 6.25 2.73
CA ILE A 31 -10.27 7.70 2.61
C ILE A 31 -10.74 7.90 1.19
N LYS A 32 -11.97 8.41 1.04
CA LYS A 32 -12.59 8.66 -0.26
C LYS A 32 -11.57 9.38 -1.14
N GLY A 33 -11.07 8.69 -2.17
CA GLY A 33 -10.09 9.25 -3.10
C GLY A 33 -8.75 8.51 -3.19
N SER A 34 -8.37 7.65 -2.24
CA SER A 34 -7.11 6.88 -2.38
C SER A 34 -7.23 5.63 -3.26
N SER A 35 -8.44 5.20 -3.62
CA SER A 35 -8.70 3.94 -4.33
C SER A 35 -8.06 3.84 -5.72
N SER A 36 -7.83 4.96 -6.39
CA SER A 36 -7.08 4.98 -7.66
C SER A 36 -5.57 4.81 -7.46
N GLY A 37 -5.08 4.93 -6.23
CA GLY A 37 -3.66 5.04 -5.94
C GLY A 37 -3.03 6.33 -6.47
N SER A 38 -1.81 6.63 -6.04
CA SER A 38 -1.05 7.81 -6.48
C SER A 38 0.45 7.52 -6.57
N LEU A 39 1.13 8.26 -7.45
CA LEU A 39 2.59 8.37 -7.51
C LEU A 39 3.06 9.74 -6.99
N ASP A 40 2.14 10.64 -6.65
CA ASP A 40 2.46 11.98 -6.16
C ASP A 40 2.91 11.93 -4.71
N GLU A 41 4.15 12.36 -4.46
CA GLU A 41 4.79 12.35 -3.15
C GLU A 41 4.05 13.21 -2.11
N ILE A 42 3.49 14.35 -2.52
CA ILE A 42 2.76 15.26 -1.63
C ILE A 42 1.49 14.56 -1.14
N THR A 43 0.71 14.01 -2.07
CA THR A 43 -0.52 13.28 -1.78
C THR A 43 -0.25 12.07 -0.89
N VAL A 44 0.76 11.25 -1.22
CA VAL A 44 1.10 10.06 -0.43
C VAL A 44 1.61 10.45 0.96
N SER A 45 2.47 11.46 1.06
CA SER A 45 2.94 11.96 2.37
C SER A 45 1.77 12.39 3.25
N ALA A 46 0.83 13.16 2.70
CA ALA A 46 -0.33 13.64 3.43
C ALA A 46 -1.17 12.48 4.01
N TRP A 47 -1.38 11.40 3.25
CA TRP A 47 -2.16 10.24 3.74
C TRP A 47 -1.54 9.55 4.96
N PHE A 48 -0.20 9.43 5.00
CA PHE A 48 0.52 8.77 6.09
C PHE A 48 0.86 9.72 7.25
N ASP A 49 0.84 11.04 7.02
CA ASP A 49 0.92 12.05 8.08
C ASP A 49 -0.42 12.20 8.82
N GLU A 50 -1.55 12.16 8.09
CA GLU A 50 -2.89 12.26 8.67
C GLU A 50 -3.19 11.09 9.59
N ILE A 51 -2.90 9.86 9.16
CA ILE A 51 -2.98 8.67 10.02
C ILE A 51 -1.69 7.88 9.88
N PRO A 52 -0.81 7.96 10.89
CA PRO A 52 0.38 7.14 10.97
C PRO A 52 0.06 5.65 11.03
N ASN A 53 1.01 4.81 10.60
CA ASN A 53 0.94 3.35 10.69
C ASN A 53 -0.22 2.67 9.93
N ARG A 54 -0.70 3.29 8.85
CA ARG A 54 -1.57 2.62 7.88
C ARG A 54 -0.84 1.50 7.14
N ASN A 55 -1.60 0.49 6.72
CA ASN A 55 -1.14 -0.47 5.73
C ASN A 55 -0.88 0.22 4.39
N ILE A 56 0.09 -0.30 3.65
CA ILE A 56 0.43 0.14 2.31
C ILE A 56 -0.16 -0.89 1.34
N MET A 57 -0.96 -0.42 0.40
CA MET A 57 -1.50 -1.25 -0.66
C MET A 57 -0.93 -0.77 -2.00
N ILE A 58 -0.69 -1.68 -2.93
CA ILE A 58 -0.21 -1.33 -4.28
C ILE A 58 -1.36 -1.47 -5.26
N ASN A 59 -1.62 -0.41 -6.03
CA ASN A 59 -2.53 -0.48 -7.16
C ASN A 59 -1.81 -1.22 -8.31
N LEU A 60 -2.07 -2.51 -8.43
CA LEU A 60 -1.44 -3.39 -9.42
C LEU A 60 -1.68 -2.89 -10.85
N ARG A 61 -2.92 -2.52 -11.19
CA ARG A 61 -3.29 -2.05 -12.53
C ARG A 61 -2.52 -0.79 -12.92
N ASN A 62 -2.51 0.22 -12.04
CA ASN A 62 -1.85 1.49 -12.31
C ASN A 62 -0.31 1.38 -12.23
N SER A 63 0.20 0.29 -11.66
CA SER A 63 1.63 -0.02 -11.60
C SER A 63 2.08 -0.94 -12.74
N GLY A 64 1.18 -1.45 -13.59
CA GLY A 64 1.52 -2.45 -14.60
C GLY A 64 2.00 -3.78 -14.01
N LEU A 65 1.53 -4.13 -12.81
CA LEU A 65 1.92 -5.32 -12.07
C LEU A 65 0.79 -6.34 -11.99
N ILE A 66 1.17 -7.59 -11.70
CA ILE A 66 0.28 -8.65 -11.22
C ILE A 66 0.83 -9.16 -9.89
N CYS A 67 -0.04 -9.54 -8.97
CA CYS A 67 0.34 -10.21 -7.73
C CYS A 67 -0.02 -11.69 -7.85
N ILE A 68 0.95 -12.57 -7.64
CA ILE A 68 0.73 -14.00 -7.52
C ILE A 68 0.82 -14.31 -6.03
N ASP A 69 -0.33 -14.45 -5.38
CA ASP A 69 -0.41 -14.84 -3.98
C ASP A 69 -0.30 -16.36 -3.89
N LEU A 70 0.68 -16.86 -3.14
CA LEU A 70 0.94 -18.29 -3.00
C LEU A 70 0.65 -18.69 -1.56
N ASP A 71 -0.51 -19.31 -1.34
CA ASP A 71 -1.02 -19.67 -0.02
C ASP A 71 -0.23 -20.79 0.70
N GLN A 72 0.74 -21.44 0.04
CA GLN A 72 1.52 -22.54 0.61
C GLN A 72 3.02 -22.25 0.62
N HIS A 73 3.50 -21.70 1.73
CA HIS A 73 4.94 -21.59 2.01
C HIS A 73 5.49 -22.71 2.91
N GLN A 74 4.66 -23.67 3.37
CA GLN A 74 5.05 -24.76 4.28
C GLN A 74 4.45 -26.14 3.91
N ASN A 75 4.93 -26.77 2.84
CA ASN A 75 4.79 -28.22 2.63
C ASN A 75 5.98 -28.75 1.81
N GLY A 76 7.22 -28.55 2.29
CA GLY A 76 8.37 -28.99 1.50
C GLY A 76 9.76 -28.80 2.11
N GLN A 77 9.92 -28.89 3.43
CA GLN A 77 11.23 -29.20 4.01
C GLN A 77 11.08 -30.47 4.84
N ASN A 78 11.47 -31.58 4.21
CA ASN A 78 11.77 -32.87 4.87
C ASN A 78 12.90 -32.69 5.88
#